data_AF-A0AAE2YG11-F1
#
_entry.id   AF-A0AAE2YG11-F1
#
_cell.length_a   1.000
_cell.length_b   1.000
_cell.length_c   1.000
_cell.angle_alpha   90.00
_cell.angle_beta   90.00
_cell.angle_gamma   90.00
#
_symmetry.space_group_name_H-M   'P 1'
#
loop_
_entity.id
_entity.type
_entity.pdbx_description
1 polymer ?
#
loop_
_entity_poly.entity_id
_entity_poly.type
_entity_poly.pdbx_seq_one_letter_code
_entity_poly.pdbx_strand_id
1 'polypeptide(L)'
;MFHDSFPGGNIFLLGEEETRLVRDAYKFFIKNEVEEALSVYATAILKRYVEAVGIPKEKEAAYVAAMYLAGRHPFSFPNSVSKEEFAERFGLKASSLEWYTESISEKLGFIKIYDYNRFPYYIDPESVIGAVLKSVVKSTVEEISVRMILGIEVMSEEDVVEELVERLVDKLKIVPPVFKGEMHRVIRNLMREELKKAGKRER
;
A
#
# COMPACT_ATOMS: atom_id res chain seq x y z
N MET A 1 -0.61 31.70 14.24
CA MET A 1 -0.61 32.34 12.91
C MET A 1 0.63 31.81 12.19
N PHE A 2 0.49 30.66 11.52
CA PHE A 2 1.52 30.08 10.66
C PHE A 2 0.90 29.97 9.26
N HIS A 3 0.93 31.10 8.56
CA HIS A 3 0.70 31.14 7.12
C HIS A 3 2.07 31.25 6.48
N ASP A 4 2.74 30.12 6.31
CA ASP A 4 3.85 30.02 5.36
C ASP A 4 3.48 28.95 4.35
N SER A 5 2.97 29.47 3.23
CA SER A 5 2.61 28.78 2.02
C SER A 5 3.83 28.05 1.46
N PHE A 6 3.76 26.73 1.38
CA PHE A 6 4.74 25.95 0.62
C PHE A 6 4.79 26.49 -0.83
N PRO A 7 5.97 26.87 -1.34
CA PRO A 7 6.11 27.36 -2.70
C PRO A 7 6.09 26.16 -3.66
N GLY A 8 4.92 25.86 -4.19
CA GLY A 8 4.72 24.88 -5.24
C GLY A 8 3.39 25.15 -5.93
N GLY A 9 3.41 25.29 -7.27
CA GLY A 9 2.18 25.50 -8.06
C GLY A 9 1.11 24.45 -7.75
N ASN A 10 -0.16 24.84 -7.79
CA ASN A 10 -1.35 24.01 -7.57
C ASN A 10 -1.08 22.68 -6.83
N ILE A 11 -0.77 22.76 -5.54
CA ILE A 11 -0.65 21.60 -4.63
C ILE A 11 -1.99 20.83 -4.53
N PHE A 12 -3.08 21.45 -4.97
CA PHE A 12 -4.41 20.85 -5.08
C PHE A 12 -4.74 20.60 -6.56
N LEU A 13 -4.56 19.35 -7.00
CA LEU A 13 -5.09 18.84 -8.29
C LEU A 13 -6.57 18.48 -8.21
N LEU A 14 -7.20 18.65 -7.04
CA LEU A 14 -8.60 18.35 -6.81
C LEU A 14 -9.50 19.55 -7.13
N GLY A 15 -10.62 19.29 -7.80
CA GLY A 15 -11.73 20.23 -7.92
C GLY A 15 -12.39 20.51 -6.56
N GLU A 16 -13.30 21.49 -6.53
CA GLU A 16 -14.01 21.88 -5.31
C GLU A 16 -14.81 20.73 -4.69
N GLU A 17 -15.48 19.93 -5.52
CA GLU A 17 -16.29 18.79 -5.07
C GLU A 17 -15.44 17.67 -4.47
N GLU A 18 -14.30 17.38 -5.10
CA GLU A 18 -13.35 16.36 -4.63
C GLU A 18 -12.70 16.80 -3.33
N THR A 19 -12.32 18.08 -3.24
CA THR A 19 -11.80 18.68 -2.01
C THR A 19 -12.84 18.60 -0.88
N ARG A 20 -14.11 18.86 -1.18
CA ARG A 20 -15.21 18.73 -0.20
C ARG A 20 -15.34 17.30 0.28
N LEU A 21 -15.32 16.33 -0.64
CA LEU A 21 -15.38 14.90 -0.33
C LEU A 21 -14.24 14.45 0.60
N VAL A 22 -13.00 14.85 0.30
CA VAL A 22 -11.83 14.51 1.13
C VAL A 22 -11.96 15.11 2.55
N ARG A 23 -12.45 16.34 2.68
CA ARG A 23 -12.73 16.96 3.99
C ARG A 23 -13.85 16.24 4.73
N ASP A 24 -14.91 15.84 4.03
CA ASP A 24 -16.05 15.15 4.63
C ASP A 24 -15.65 13.75 5.11
N ALA A 25 -14.76 13.06 4.38
CA ALA A 25 -14.16 11.80 4.83
C ALA A 25 -13.36 11.96 6.12
N TYR A 26 -12.50 12.98 6.21
CA TYR A 26 -11.75 13.26 7.44
C TYR A 26 -12.68 13.51 8.63
N LYS A 27 -13.71 14.34 8.45
CA LYS A 27 -14.73 14.58 9.49
C LYS A 27 -15.48 13.29 9.87
N PHE A 28 -15.78 12.45 8.89
CA PHE A 28 -16.41 11.15 9.13
C PHE A 28 -15.52 10.27 10.01
N PHE A 29 -14.21 10.19 9.76
CA PHE A 29 -13.29 9.39 10.58
C PHE A 29 -13.19 9.90 12.01
N ILE A 30 -13.03 11.21 12.21
CA ILE A 30 -12.98 11.82 13.55
C ILE A 30 -14.28 11.59 14.32
N LYS A 31 -15.45 11.71 13.66
CA LYS A 31 -16.75 11.44 14.29
C LYS A 31 -16.91 9.99 14.74
N ASN A 32 -16.23 9.05 14.08
CA ASN A 32 -16.22 7.63 14.42
C ASN A 32 -15.03 7.24 15.31
N GLU A 33 -14.42 8.21 16.02
CA GLU A 33 -13.38 7.98 17.03
C GLU A 33 -12.11 7.29 16.48
N VAL A 34 -11.83 7.49 15.19
CA VAL A 34 -10.59 7.02 14.57
C VAL A 34 -9.44 7.94 15.01
N GLU A 35 -8.31 7.36 15.41
CA GLU A 35 -7.11 8.13 15.77
C GLU A 35 -6.71 9.09 14.64
N GLU A 36 -6.27 10.30 14.99
CA GLU A 36 -5.95 11.36 14.04
C GLU A 36 -4.92 10.91 12.99
N ALA A 37 -3.85 10.22 13.40
CA ALA A 37 -2.84 9.72 12.48
C ALA A 37 -3.42 8.74 11.44
N LEU A 38 -4.28 7.82 11.89
CA LEU A 38 -4.96 6.87 11.02
C LEU A 38 -5.99 7.56 10.11
N SER A 39 -6.69 8.57 10.64
CA SER A 39 -7.64 9.40 9.88
C SER A 39 -6.94 10.14 8.75
N VAL A 40 -5.81 10.79 9.02
CA VAL A 40 -5.00 11.47 7.99
C VAL A 40 -4.53 10.48 6.93
N TYR A 41 -4.07 9.29 7.33
CA TYR A 41 -3.63 8.27 6.39
C TYR A 41 -4.78 7.73 5.52
N ALA A 42 -5.92 7.40 6.12
CA ALA A 42 -7.12 6.97 5.38
C ALA A 42 -7.61 8.07 4.41
N THR A 43 -7.57 9.33 4.82
CA THR A 43 -7.88 10.47 3.95
C THR A 43 -6.88 10.59 2.79
N ALA A 44 -5.59 10.35 3.02
CA ALA A 44 -4.58 10.35 1.96
C ALA A 44 -4.80 9.22 0.93
N ILE A 45 -5.18 8.01 1.40
CA ILE A 45 -5.59 6.90 0.52
C ILE A 45 -6.78 7.32 -0.34
N LEU A 46 -7.83 7.88 0.28
CA LEU A 46 -9.03 8.29 -0.43
C LEU A 46 -8.76 9.42 -1.43
N LYS A 47 -7.94 10.41 -1.06
CA LYS A 47 -7.51 11.49 -1.97
C LYS A 47 -6.89 10.91 -3.23
N ARG A 48 -5.89 10.03 -3.10
CA ARG A 48 -5.22 9.40 -4.26
C ARG A 48 -6.19 8.59 -5.11
N TYR A 49 -7.12 7.89 -4.48
CA TYR A 49 -8.16 7.15 -5.20
C TYR A 49 -9.04 8.09 -6.03
N VAL A 50 -9.51 9.20 -5.44
CA VAL A 50 -10.32 10.20 -6.14
C VAL A 50 -9.54 10.85 -7.28
N GLU A 51 -8.26 11.14 -7.09
CA GLU A 51 -7.38 11.62 -8.18
C GLU A 51 -7.27 10.61 -9.34
N ALA A 52 -7.31 9.31 -9.03
CA ALA A 52 -7.17 8.25 -10.03
C ALA A 52 -8.48 7.89 -10.74
N VAL A 53 -9.64 7.99 -10.08
CA VAL A 53 -10.92 7.48 -10.62
C VAL A 53 -12.09 8.47 -10.55
N GLY A 54 -11.91 9.64 -9.94
CA GLY A 54 -12.96 10.61 -9.67
C GLY A 54 -13.80 10.28 -8.43
N ILE A 55 -14.95 10.94 -8.31
CA ILE A 55 -15.81 10.85 -7.13
C ILE A 55 -16.49 9.46 -7.05
N PRO A 56 -16.36 8.72 -5.93
CA PRO A 56 -17.03 7.45 -5.72
C PRO A 56 -18.56 7.61 -5.69
N LYS A 57 -19.27 6.62 -6.25
CA LYS A 57 -20.75 6.59 -6.28
C LYS A 57 -21.35 6.48 -4.88
N GLU A 58 -20.77 5.63 -4.04
CA GLU A 58 -21.16 5.42 -2.64
C GLU A 58 -20.04 5.97 -1.76
N LYS A 59 -20.13 7.25 -1.43
CA LYS A 59 -19.07 7.99 -0.71
C LYS A 59 -18.72 7.34 0.63
N GLU A 60 -19.71 7.05 1.45
CA GLU A 60 -19.49 6.44 2.77
C GLU A 60 -18.83 5.06 2.66
N ALA A 61 -19.21 4.23 1.68
CA ALA A 61 -18.56 2.94 1.44
C ALA A 61 -17.09 3.11 1.06
N ALA A 62 -16.76 4.11 0.24
CA ALA A 62 -15.37 4.45 -0.09
C ALA A 62 -14.59 4.96 1.13
N TYR A 63 -15.23 5.74 2.02
CA TYR A 63 -14.60 6.24 3.25
C TYR A 63 -14.25 5.06 4.17
N VAL A 64 -15.23 4.19 4.43
CA VAL A 64 -15.04 3.01 5.28
C VAL A 64 -14.02 2.04 4.68
N ALA A 65 -13.98 1.88 3.35
CA ALA A 65 -12.96 1.07 2.69
C ALA A 65 -11.54 1.66 2.82
N ALA A 66 -11.37 2.98 2.68
CA ALA A 66 -10.07 3.62 2.88
C ALA A 66 -9.58 3.46 4.33
N MET A 67 -10.49 3.60 5.30
CA MET A 67 -10.20 3.36 6.71
C MET A 67 -9.90 1.88 7.00
N TYR A 68 -10.62 0.94 6.37
CA TYR A 68 -10.32 -0.49 6.45
C TYR A 68 -8.90 -0.78 5.96
N LEU A 69 -8.52 -0.29 4.77
CA LEU A 69 -7.18 -0.43 4.22
C LEU A 69 -6.10 0.16 5.15
N ALA A 70 -6.35 1.35 5.68
CA ALA A 70 -5.44 2.00 6.64
C ALA A 70 -5.26 1.15 7.92
N GLY A 71 -6.36 0.63 8.48
CA GLY A 71 -6.35 -0.22 9.67
C GLY A 71 -5.78 -1.63 9.43
N ARG A 72 -5.65 -2.04 8.17
CA ARG A 72 -5.05 -3.30 7.72
C ARG A 72 -3.59 -3.17 7.28
N HIS A 73 -2.87 -2.18 7.81
CA HIS A 73 -1.42 -2.06 7.66
C HIS A 73 -0.70 -3.27 8.31
N PRO A 74 0.45 -3.77 7.77
CA PRO A 74 1.11 -4.96 8.31
C PRO A 74 1.43 -4.87 9.81
N PHE A 75 1.85 -3.70 10.30
CA PHE A 75 2.15 -3.49 11.73
C PHE A 75 0.92 -3.42 12.65
N SER A 76 -0.29 -3.46 12.07
CA SER A 76 -1.52 -3.61 12.85
C SER A 76 -1.83 -5.07 13.19
N PHE A 77 -0.96 -6.03 12.81
CA PHE A 77 -1.10 -7.42 13.24
C PHE A 77 -0.93 -7.54 14.77
N PRO A 78 -1.77 -8.33 15.47
CA PRO A 78 -2.91 -9.08 14.93
C PRO A 78 -4.18 -8.22 14.81
N ASN A 79 -4.86 -8.31 13.66
CA ASN A 79 -6.20 -7.76 13.46
C ASN A 79 -7.13 -8.85 12.89
N SER A 80 -7.99 -9.39 13.75
CA SER A 80 -8.89 -10.50 13.43
C SER A 80 -10.31 -10.07 13.02
N VAL A 81 -10.58 -8.78 12.87
CA VAL A 81 -11.93 -8.27 12.55
C VAL A 81 -12.27 -8.58 11.09
N SER A 82 -13.24 -9.44 10.81
CA SER A 82 -13.60 -9.77 9.43
C SER A 82 -14.11 -8.54 8.66
N LYS A 83 -14.12 -8.60 7.32
CA LYS A 83 -14.70 -7.49 6.52
C LYS A 83 -16.20 -7.35 6.82
N GLU A 84 -16.89 -8.45 7.07
CA GLU A 84 -18.29 -8.50 7.44
C GLU A 84 -18.55 -7.77 8.77
N GLU A 85 -17.79 -8.13 9.82
CA GLU A 85 -17.87 -7.47 11.13
C GLU A 85 -17.49 -5.99 11.04
N PHE A 86 -16.50 -5.65 10.22
CA PHE A 86 -16.11 -4.26 10.01
C PHE A 86 -17.21 -3.45 9.31
N ALA A 87 -17.82 -4.00 8.25
CA ALA A 87 -18.90 -3.35 7.52
C ALA A 87 -20.14 -3.12 8.40
N GLU A 88 -20.47 -4.10 9.26
CA GLU A 88 -21.62 -4.03 10.18
C GLU A 88 -21.51 -2.84 11.15
N ARG A 89 -20.30 -2.53 11.65
CA ARG A 89 -20.06 -1.37 12.53
C ARG A 89 -20.47 -0.03 11.92
N PHE A 90 -20.50 0.05 10.59
CA PHE A 90 -20.87 1.25 9.84
C PHE A 90 -22.23 1.13 9.14
N GLY A 91 -22.99 0.05 9.41
CA GLY A 91 -24.27 -0.19 8.74
C GLY A 91 -24.15 -0.40 7.22
N LEU A 92 -22.99 -0.86 6.74
CA LEU A 92 -22.71 -1.08 5.33
C LEU A 92 -22.90 -2.54 4.91
N LYS A 93 -23.26 -2.74 3.64
CA LYS A 93 -23.22 -4.08 3.04
C LYS A 93 -21.77 -4.52 2.89
N ALA A 94 -21.44 -5.74 3.33
CA ALA A 94 -20.11 -6.32 3.17
C ALA A 94 -19.65 -6.31 1.70
N SER A 95 -20.57 -6.51 0.75
CA SER A 95 -20.28 -6.44 -0.69
C SER A 95 -19.82 -5.06 -1.16
N SER A 96 -20.37 -3.97 -0.59
CA SER A 96 -19.94 -2.61 -0.91
C SER A 96 -18.54 -2.35 -0.35
N LEU A 97 -18.26 -2.79 0.88
CA LEU A 97 -16.92 -2.70 1.46
C LEU A 97 -15.90 -3.50 0.65
N GLU A 98 -16.23 -4.73 0.27
CA GLU A 98 -15.39 -5.58 -0.57
C GLU A 98 -15.04 -4.87 -1.87
N TRP A 99 -16.06 -4.40 -2.60
CA TRP A 99 -15.88 -3.75 -3.88
C TRP A 99 -14.97 -2.53 -3.80
N TYR A 100 -15.20 -1.62 -2.85
CA TYR A 100 -14.34 -0.44 -2.70
C TYR A 100 -12.95 -0.77 -2.18
N THR A 101 -12.81 -1.75 -1.29
CA THR A 101 -11.49 -2.17 -0.79
C THR A 101 -10.65 -2.71 -1.94
N GLU A 102 -11.19 -3.62 -2.75
CA GLU A 102 -10.46 -4.17 -3.89
C GLU A 102 -10.22 -3.08 -4.95
N SER A 103 -11.22 -2.27 -5.29
CA SER A 103 -11.08 -1.17 -6.25
C SER A 103 -9.99 -0.16 -5.85
N ILE A 104 -9.97 0.30 -4.60
CA ILE A 104 -8.95 1.21 -4.09
C ILE A 104 -7.58 0.52 -4.14
N SER A 105 -7.50 -0.72 -3.62
CA SER A 105 -6.24 -1.46 -3.56
C SER A 105 -5.63 -1.69 -4.95
N GLU A 106 -6.43 -2.03 -5.96
CA GLU A 106 -5.97 -2.27 -7.33
C GLU A 106 -5.57 -0.99 -8.03
N LYS A 107 -6.39 0.07 -7.93
CA LYS A 107 -6.12 1.36 -8.59
C LYS A 107 -4.88 2.05 -8.06
N LEU A 108 -4.63 1.90 -6.76
CA LEU A 108 -3.46 2.49 -6.12
C LEU A 108 -2.26 1.52 -6.05
N GLY A 109 -2.40 0.27 -6.50
CA GLY A 109 -1.31 -0.71 -6.56
C GLY A 109 -0.84 -1.21 -5.19
N PHE A 110 -1.76 -1.33 -4.22
CA PHE A 110 -1.47 -1.94 -2.92
C PHE A 110 -1.06 -3.40 -3.08
N ILE A 111 -0.05 -3.81 -2.34
CA ILE A 111 0.36 -5.21 -2.27
C ILE A 111 -0.42 -5.87 -1.14
N LYS A 112 -1.32 -6.79 -1.49
CA LYS A 112 -2.08 -7.60 -0.55
C LYS A 112 -1.25 -8.79 -0.07
N ILE A 113 -1.14 -8.95 1.25
CA ILE A 113 -0.50 -10.07 1.95
C ILE A 113 -1.49 -10.66 2.95
N TYR A 114 -1.23 -11.87 3.44
CA TYR A 114 -2.13 -12.59 4.33
C TYR A 114 -1.39 -13.09 5.57
N ASP A 115 -2.06 -13.09 6.71
CA ASP A 115 -1.58 -13.80 7.89
C ASP A 115 -1.91 -15.31 7.83
N TYR A 116 -1.58 -16.04 8.89
CA TYR A 116 -1.85 -17.48 9.00
C TYR A 116 -3.34 -17.83 8.93
N ASN A 117 -4.22 -16.92 9.34
CA ASN A 117 -5.68 -17.08 9.32
C ASN A 117 -6.31 -16.56 8.02
N ARG A 118 -5.49 -16.18 7.03
CA ARG A 118 -5.93 -15.63 5.75
C ARG A 118 -6.65 -14.28 5.86
N PHE A 119 -6.43 -13.52 6.95
CA PHE A 119 -6.87 -12.13 6.97
C PHE A 119 -5.95 -11.27 6.10
N PRO A 120 -6.52 -10.38 5.26
CA PRO A 120 -5.74 -9.55 4.37
C PRO A 120 -5.12 -8.36 5.11
N TYR A 121 -3.87 -8.07 4.75
CA TYR A 121 -3.15 -6.84 5.09
C TYR A 121 -2.63 -6.21 3.81
N TYR A 122 -2.43 -4.90 3.83
CA TYR A 122 -2.14 -4.14 2.62
C TYR A 122 -0.91 -3.26 2.82
N ILE A 123 0.08 -3.46 1.95
CA ILE A 123 1.25 -2.58 1.86
C ILE A 123 0.94 -1.53 0.80
N ASP A 124 0.82 -0.28 1.24
CA ASP A 124 0.71 0.87 0.33
C ASP A 124 2.07 1.08 -0.37
N PRO A 125 2.12 1.11 -1.71
CA PRO A 125 3.35 1.34 -2.47
C PRO A 125 4.03 2.68 -2.20
N GLU A 126 3.31 3.65 -1.63
CA GLU A 126 3.85 4.96 -1.23
C GLU A 126 4.15 5.06 0.27
N SER A 127 3.83 4.02 1.05
CA SER A 127 4.27 3.94 2.45
C SER A 127 5.77 3.70 2.56
N VAL A 128 6.32 3.91 3.76
CA VAL A 128 7.73 3.59 4.07
C VAL A 128 8.06 2.13 3.72
N ILE A 129 7.18 1.19 4.07
CA ILE A 129 7.36 -0.23 3.74
C ILE A 129 7.43 -0.40 2.21
N GLY A 130 6.44 0.13 1.49
CA GLY A 130 6.39 0.04 0.03
C GLY A 130 7.61 0.64 -0.66
N ALA A 131 8.06 1.81 -0.19
CA ALA A 131 9.23 2.51 -0.71
C ALA A 131 10.53 1.72 -0.47
N VAL A 132 10.73 1.20 0.75
CA VAL A 132 11.93 0.40 1.08
C VAL A 132 11.95 -0.89 0.25
N LEU A 133 10.82 -1.60 0.14
CA LEU A 133 10.72 -2.81 -0.68
C LEU A 133 11.14 -2.56 -2.12
N LYS A 134 10.57 -1.54 -2.76
CA LYS A 134 10.91 -1.17 -4.15
C LYS A 134 12.38 -0.79 -4.28
N SER A 135 12.90 0.02 -3.37
CA SER A 135 14.28 0.50 -3.43
C SER A 135 15.28 -0.65 -3.31
N VAL A 136 15.10 -1.53 -2.32
CA VAL A 136 16.04 -2.64 -2.07
C VAL A 136 16.00 -3.65 -3.22
N VAL A 137 14.81 -3.99 -3.71
CA VAL A 137 14.67 -4.89 -4.87
C VAL A 137 15.32 -4.30 -6.12
N LYS A 138 15.06 -3.03 -6.41
CA LYS A 138 15.65 -2.35 -7.56
C LYS A 138 17.18 -2.35 -7.51
N SER A 139 17.78 -1.94 -6.39
CA SER A 139 19.23 -1.92 -6.24
C SER A 139 19.85 -3.31 -6.37
N THR A 140 19.16 -4.35 -5.90
CA THR A 140 19.64 -5.74 -6.02
C THR A 140 19.60 -6.22 -7.46
N VAL A 141 18.53 -5.92 -8.20
CA VAL A 141 18.43 -6.24 -9.63
C VAL A 141 19.49 -5.50 -10.44
N GLU A 142 19.72 -4.21 -10.14
CA GLU A 142 20.79 -3.43 -10.78
C GLU A 142 22.18 -4.03 -10.52
N GLU A 143 22.47 -4.46 -9.29
CA GLU A 143 23.73 -5.13 -8.96
C GLU A 143 23.90 -6.45 -9.74
N ILE A 144 22.85 -7.27 -9.79
CA ILE A 144 22.85 -8.53 -10.53
C ILE A 144 23.11 -8.27 -12.03
N SER A 145 22.45 -7.28 -12.62
CA SER A 145 22.69 -6.90 -14.01
C SER A 145 24.14 -6.49 -14.27
N VAL A 146 24.74 -5.69 -13.38
CA VAL A 146 26.15 -5.30 -13.49
C VAL A 146 27.07 -6.52 -13.39
N ARG A 147 26.84 -7.42 -12.43
CA ARG A 147 27.62 -8.67 -12.29
C ARG A 147 27.56 -9.53 -13.54
N MET A 148 26.38 -9.68 -14.15
CA MET A 148 26.21 -10.39 -15.42
C MET A 148 27.05 -9.77 -16.55
N ILE A 149 27.04 -8.44 -16.69
CA ILE A 149 27.84 -7.71 -17.70
C ILE A 149 29.34 -7.96 -17.49
N LEU A 150 29.79 -8.01 -16.23
CA LEU A 150 31.18 -8.25 -15.88
C LEU A 150 31.60 -9.73 -15.97
N GLY A 151 30.68 -10.65 -16.29
CA GLY A 151 30.94 -12.09 -16.31
C GLY A 151 31.19 -12.68 -14.92
N ILE A 152 30.73 -12.01 -13.85
CA ILE A 152 30.81 -12.50 -12.48
C ILE A 152 29.65 -13.48 -12.26
N GLU A 153 29.92 -14.60 -11.59
CA GLU A 153 28.89 -15.57 -11.21
C GLU A 153 27.77 -14.89 -10.40
N VAL A 154 26.53 -15.18 -10.78
CA VAL A 154 25.32 -14.62 -10.16
C VAL A 154 24.57 -15.72 -9.42
N MET A 155 24.00 -15.36 -8.28
CA MET A 155 23.14 -16.22 -7.48
C MET A 155 21.87 -16.61 -8.25
N SER A 156 21.25 -17.73 -7.85
CA SER A 156 19.95 -18.12 -8.40
C SER A 156 18.84 -17.15 -7.95
N GLU A 157 17.73 -17.07 -8.69
CA GLU A 157 16.57 -16.24 -8.32
C GLU A 157 16.08 -16.56 -6.89
N GLU A 158 16.04 -17.84 -6.52
CA GLU A 158 15.56 -18.27 -5.21
C GLU A 158 16.53 -17.87 -4.08
N ASP A 159 17.84 -17.96 -4.28
CA ASP A 159 18.82 -17.53 -3.28
C ASP A 159 18.75 -16.01 -3.04
N VAL A 160 18.57 -15.23 -4.11
CA VAL A 160 18.41 -13.77 -4.00
C VAL A 160 17.10 -13.42 -3.28
N VAL A 161 16.01 -14.13 -3.57
CA VAL A 161 14.73 -13.92 -2.88
C VAL A 161 14.85 -14.24 -1.39
N GLU A 162 15.50 -15.35 -1.02
CA GLU A 162 15.73 -15.69 0.39
C GLU A 162 16.55 -14.62 1.10
N GLU A 163 17.69 -14.20 0.52
CA GLU A 163 18.55 -13.18 1.12
C GLU A 163 17.80 -11.85 1.31
N LEU A 164 16.99 -11.45 0.33
CA LEU A 164 16.17 -10.25 0.42
C LEU A 164 15.11 -10.35 1.51
N VAL A 165 14.42 -11.50 1.61
CA VAL A 165 13.42 -11.71 2.66
C VAL A 165 14.08 -11.70 4.04
N GLU A 166 15.19 -12.41 4.24
CA GLU A 166 15.94 -12.36 5.50
C GLU A 166 16.38 -10.94 5.85
N ARG A 167 16.91 -10.20 4.88
CA ARG A 167 17.35 -8.81 5.08
C ARG A 167 16.20 -7.91 5.48
N LEU A 168 15.05 -8.00 4.80
CA LEU A 168 13.93 -7.09 4.98
C LEU A 168 13.10 -7.44 6.23
N VAL A 169 12.85 -8.72 6.46
CA VAL A 169 11.98 -9.21 7.55
C VAL A 169 12.76 -9.41 8.84
N ASP A 170 13.91 -10.10 8.80
CA ASP A 170 14.61 -10.51 10.01
C ASP A 170 15.61 -9.46 10.49
N LYS A 171 16.39 -8.87 9.58
CA LYS A 171 17.43 -7.89 9.91
C LYS A 171 16.87 -6.46 10.06
N LEU A 172 16.20 -5.96 9.03
CA LEU A 172 15.66 -4.59 8.99
C LEU A 172 14.29 -4.46 9.66
N LYS A 173 13.56 -5.57 9.83
CA LYS A 173 12.23 -5.61 10.46
C LYS A 173 11.24 -4.63 9.84
N ILE A 174 11.30 -4.45 8.52
CA ILE A 174 10.40 -3.54 7.80
C ILE A 174 8.98 -4.10 7.62
N VAL A 175 8.82 -5.41 7.81
CA VAL A 175 7.53 -6.11 7.79
C VAL A 175 7.52 -7.11 8.95
N PRO A 176 6.42 -7.28 9.69
CA PRO A 176 6.34 -8.25 10.77
C PRO A 176 6.63 -9.70 10.32
N PRO A 177 7.35 -10.52 11.13
CA PRO A 177 7.76 -11.88 10.76
C PRO A 177 6.62 -12.84 10.39
N VAL A 178 5.41 -12.59 10.89
CA VAL A 178 4.19 -13.35 10.52
C VAL A 178 3.99 -13.41 8.99
N PHE A 179 4.43 -12.37 8.28
CA PHE A 179 4.28 -12.27 6.83
C PHE A 179 5.48 -12.80 6.03
N LYS A 180 6.50 -13.39 6.68
CA LYS A 180 7.73 -13.85 6.00
C LYS A 180 7.42 -14.73 4.77
N GLY A 181 6.50 -15.69 4.91
CA GLY A 181 6.07 -16.56 3.81
C GLY A 181 5.48 -15.80 2.62
N GLU A 182 4.61 -14.82 2.88
CA GLU A 182 4.04 -13.97 1.82
C GLU A 182 5.10 -13.04 1.18
N MET A 183 6.12 -12.64 1.94
CA MET A 183 7.20 -11.80 1.42
C MET A 183 8.02 -12.48 0.33
N HIS A 184 8.21 -13.81 0.35
CA HIS A 184 8.84 -14.50 -0.78
C HIS A 184 8.07 -14.27 -2.09
N ARG A 185 6.74 -14.34 -2.05
CA ARG A 185 5.89 -14.06 -3.22
C ARG A 185 6.00 -12.61 -3.64
N VAL A 186 5.96 -11.67 -2.69
CA VAL A 186 6.04 -10.23 -2.96
C VAL A 186 7.38 -9.87 -3.61
N ILE A 187 8.49 -10.28 -3.01
CA ILE A 187 9.84 -9.98 -3.51
C ILE A 187 10.06 -10.60 -4.90
N ARG A 188 9.67 -11.86 -5.10
CA ARG A 188 9.79 -12.51 -6.41
C ARG A 188 9.03 -11.74 -7.51
N ASN A 189 7.82 -11.27 -7.20
CA ASN A 189 7.04 -10.47 -8.15
C ASN A 189 7.72 -9.12 -8.46
N LEU A 190 8.18 -8.39 -7.43
CA LEU A 190 8.87 -7.12 -7.62
C LEU A 190 10.17 -7.29 -8.43
N MET A 191 10.96 -8.33 -8.17
CA MET A 191 12.17 -8.64 -8.93
C MET A 191 11.86 -8.87 -10.41
N ARG A 192 10.83 -9.68 -10.71
CA ARG A 192 10.40 -9.95 -12.09
C ARG A 192 9.95 -8.69 -12.82
N GLU A 193 9.27 -7.78 -12.12
CA GLU A 193 8.89 -6.49 -12.68
C GLU A 193 10.10 -5.61 -12.99
N GLU A 194 11.08 -5.53 -12.09
CA GLU A 194 12.30 -4.75 -12.31
C GLU A 194 13.17 -5.34 -13.42
N LEU A 195 13.34 -6.67 -13.50
CA LEU A 195 14.04 -7.33 -14.59
C LEU A 195 13.40 -7.06 -15.96
N LYS A 196 12.06 -7.08 -16.03
CA LYS A 196 11.32 -6.71 -17.25
C LYS A 196 11.55 -5.26 -17.65
N LYS A 197 11.70 -4.34 -16.70
CA LYS A 197 12.01 -2.93 -16.97
C LYS A 197 13.44 -2.77 -17.47
N ALA A 198 14.40 -3.48 -16.89
CA ALA A 198 15.79 -3.48 -17.32
C ALA A 198 15.94 -3.97 -18.77
N GLY A 199 15.36 -5.14 -19.09
CA GLY A 199 15.45 -5.70 -20.45
C GLY A 199 14.69 -4.91 -21.54
N LYS A 200 13.76 -4.02 -21.16
CA LYS A 200 13.10 -3.09 -22.10
C LYS A 200 13.92 -1.84 -22.42
N ARG A 201 14.92 -1.50 -21.60
CA ARG A 201 15.80 -0.34 -21.84
C ARG A 201 16.94 -0.65 -22.82
N GLU A 202 17.16 -1.93 -23.11
CA GLU A 202 18.20 -2.41 -24.04
C GLU A 202 17.69 -2.59 -25.49
N ARG A 203 16.42 -2.22 -25.77
CA ARG A 203 15.82 -2.22 -27.11
C ARG A 203 15.40 -0.81 -27.51
#